data_AF-A0AAZ3PB08-F1
#
_entry.id   AF-A0AAZ3PB08-F1
#
_cell.length_a   1.000
_cell.length_b   1.000
_cell.length_c   1.000
_cell.angle_alpha   90.00
_cell.angle_beta   90.00
_cell.angle_gamma   90.00
#
_symmetry.space_group_name_H-M   'P 1'
#
loop_
_entity.id
_entity.type
_entity.pdbx_description
1 polymer ?
#
loop_
_entity_poly.entity_id
_entity_poly.type
_entity_poly.pdbx_seq_one_letter_code
_entity_poly.pdbx_strand_id
1 'polypeptide(L)'
;MRRSEVHAAESVACLNRALHQLKDIWEEIGIPEDQRLQRTDVVKKHIKGLLDMMIAEEDSLRKRLMSSIESCRKELDVLCTELQLSPFEEDEGRTMLQLEKDIRSRLEVMMKQKSQRVKDLKTLYKQDRELCDIMCSVPFCIDMDSVPSLEQLDSYHSYLNDLTKEKDRRHGEFVGIKRQIIVCMEELDQLPDTSFERDVVCEDEEAFCLSSDNITALQLLLGQLEDRKTENELVCSSYRAKIQELWERALNYTFWPQVFPVYIVCVPFLHGDVNTY
;
A
#
# COMPACT_ATOMS: atom_id res chain seq x y z
N MET A 1 53.12 15.26 -23.31
CA MET A 1 53.66 14.41 -22.23
C MET A 1 52.83 14.68 -20.98
N ARG A 2 52.31 13.65 -20.33
CA ARG A 2 51.47 13.79 -19.12
C ARG A 2 52.36 14.23 -17.95
N ARG A 3 51.83 14.98 -16.99
CA ARG A 3 52.61 15.43 -15.80
C ARG A 3 53.25 14.27 -15.05
N SER A 4 52.56 13.14 -14.94
CA SER A 4 53.08 11.91 -14.33
C SER A 4 54.31 11.35 -15.07
N GLU A 5 54.32 11.40 -16.41
CA GLU A 5 55.46 10.93 -17.23
C GLU A 5 56.69 11.83 -17.03
N VAL A 6 56.49 13.14 -16.92
CA VAL A 6 57.56 14.10 -16.64
C VAL A 6 58.17 13.84 -15.26
N HIS A 7 57.34 13.66 -14.22
CA HIS A 7 57.83 13.36 -12.88
C HIS A 7 58.56 12.00 -12.79
N ALA A 8 58.11 10.99 -13.54
CA ALA A 8 58.81 9.73 -13.63
C ALA A 8 60.22 9.91 -14.23
N ALA A 9 60.33 10.69 -15.31
CA ALA A 9 61.62 10.99 -15.94
C ALA A 9 62.56 11.79 -15.00
N GLU A 10 62.03 12.79 -14.29
CA GLU A 10 62.77 13.57 -13.29
C GLU A 10 63.31 12.68 -12.15
N SER A 11 62.52 11.71 -11.69
CA SER A 11 62.90 10.77 -10.64
C SER A 11 64.08 9.89 -11.06
N VAL A 12 64.06 9.39 -12.30
CA VAL A 12 65.16 8.61 -12.88
C VAL A 12 66.43 9.47 -13.03
N ALA A 13 66.28 10.71 -13.51
CA ALA A 13 67.41 11.64 -13.61
C ALA A 13 68.02 11.97 -12.25
N CYS A 14 67.20 12.13 -11.20
CA CYS A 14 67.65 12.33 -9.83
C CYS A 14 68.47 11.14 -9.32
N LEU A 15 67.95 9.91 -9.49
CA LEU A 15 68.66 8.69 -9.11
C LEU A 15 70.00 8.57 -9.83
N ASN A 16 70.03 8.83 -11.14
CA ASN A 16 71.26 8.78 -11.91
C ASN A 16 72.30 9.79 -11.39
N ARG A 17 71.89 11.04 -11.11
CA ARG A 17 72.81 12.03 -10.53
C ARG A 17 73.37 11.59 -9.19
N ALA A 18 72.52 11.05 -8.30
CA ALA A 18 72.95 10.55 -7.00
C ALA A 18 73.94 9.38 -7.12
N LEU A 19 73.72 8.45 -8.05
CA LEU A 19 74.64 7.33 -8.30
C LEU A 19 75.99 7.81 -8.88
N HIS A 20 76.00 8.82 -9.75
CA HIS A 20 77.25 9.42 -10.24
C HIS A 20 78.02 10.10 -9.11
N GLN A 21 77.35 10.87 -8.25
CA GLN A 21 77.98 11.49 -7.08
C GLN A 21 78.57 10.45 -6.11
N LEU A 22 77.88 9.33 -5.87
CA LEU A 22 78.42 8.23 -5.06
C LEU A 22 79.68 7.63 -5.69
N LYS A 23 79.68 7.45 -7.01
CA LYS A 23 80.84 6.97 -7.75
C LYS A 23 82.03 7.91 -7.61
N ASP A 24 81.83 9.21 -7.83
CA ASP A 24 82.89 10.23 -7.73
C ASP A 24 83.52 10.20 -6.31
N ILE A 25 82.69 10.16 -5.26
CA ILE A 25 83.16 10.05 -3.86
C ILE A 25 83.95 8.76 -3.62
N TRP A 26 83.51 7.61 -4.15
CA TRP A 26 84.23 6.35 -3.99
C TRP A 26 85.57 6.32 -4.74
N GLU A 27 85.66 7.03 -5.87
CA GLU A 27 86.90 7.24 -6.62
C GLU A 27 87.88 8.12 -5.85
N GLU A 28 87.40 9.23 -5.28
CA GLU A 28 88.22 10.10 -4.43
C GLU A 28 88.77 9.40 -3.18
N ILE A 29 87.95 8.54 -2.53
CA ILE A 29 88.36 7.79 -1.34
C ILE A 29 89.27 6.59 -1.70
N GLY A 30 89.19 6.07 -2.92
CA GLY A 30 89.92 4.86 -3.34
C GLY A 30 89.28 3.54 -2.88
N ILE A 31 87.95 3.48 -2.78
CA ILE A 31 87.23 2.26 -2.38
C ILE A 31 87.37 1.19 -3.47
N PRO A 32 87.74 -0.08 -3.15
CA PRO A 32 87.87 -1.13 -4.14
C PRO A 32 86.52 -1.58 -4.73
N GLU A 33 86.56 -2.16 -5.93
CA GLU A 33 85.37 -2.45 -6.74
C GLU A 33 84.40 -3.43 -6.09
N ASP A 34 84.91 -4.42 -5.35
CA ASP A 34 84.11 -5.40 -4.61
C ASP A 34 83.19 -4.73 -3.56
N GLN A 35 83.70 -3.71 -2.85
CA GLN A 35 82.91 -2.95 -1.89
C GLN A 35 81.91 -2.00 -2.56
N ARG A 36 82.27 -1.42 -3.71
CA ARG A 36 81.34 -0.59 -4.51
C ARG A 36 80.18 -1.45 -5.03
N LEU A 37 80.46 -2.66 -5.48
CA LEU A 37 79.45 -3.62 -5.92
C LEU A 37 78.51 -3.98 -4.77
N GLN A 38 79.03 -4.31 -3.59
CA GLN A 38 78.19 -4.59 -2.41
C GLN A 38 77.27 -3.42 -2.06
N ARG A 39 77.77 -2.18 -2.08
CA ARG A 39 76.98 -0.98 -1.77
C ARG A 39 75.92 -0.70 -2.83
N THR A 40 76.25 -0.82 -4.11
CA THR A 40 75.29 -0.63 -5.21
C THR A 40 74.25 -1.74 -5.27
N ASP A 41 74.61 -2.98 -4.93
CA ASP A 41 73.66 -4.09 -4.81
C ASP A 41 72.63 -3.86 -3.71
N VAL A 42 73.03 -3.28 -2.57
CA VAL A 42 72.09 -2.88 -1.51
C VAL A 42 71.12 -1.82 -2.03
N VAL A 43 71.60 -0.78 -2.72
CA VAL A 43 70.74 0.25 -3.33
C VAL A 43 69.77 -0.35 -4.35
N LYS A 44 70.27 -1.20 -5.26
CA LYS A 44 69.46 -1.91 -6.25
C LYS A 44 68.38 -2.76 -5.60
N LYS A 45 68.72 -3.49 -4.53
CA LYS A 45 67.76 -4.32 -3.79
C LYS A 45 66.64 -3.48 -3.17
N HIS A 46 66.97 -2.34 -2.55
CA HIS A 46 65.97 -1.45 -1.97
C HIS A 46 65.05 -0.83 -3.02
N ILE A 47 65.61 -0.32 -4.13
CA ILE A 47 64.82 0.26 -5.22
C ILE A 47 63.91 -0.80 -5.84
N LYS A 48 64.46 -1.98 -6.15
CA LYS A 48 63.67 -3.09 -6.69
C LYS A 48 62.54 -3.49 -5.75
N GLY A 49 62.84 -3.67 -4.45
CA GLY A 49 61.82 -4.03 -3.47
C GLY A 49 60.68 -3.01 -3.39
N LEU A 50 60.98 -1.72 -3.42
CA LEU A 50 59.97 -0.67 -3.43
C LEU A 50 59.09 -0.72 -4.69
N LEU A 51 59.70 -0.82 -5.87
CA LEU A 51 58.98 -0.89 -7.14
C LEU A 51 58.11 -2.15 -7.23
N ASP A 52 58.64 -3.31 -6.82
CA ASP A 52 57.90 -4.57 -6.80
C ASP A 52 56.67 -4.48 -5.87
N MET A 53 56.80 -3.82 -4.71
CA MET A 53 55.66 -3.56 -3.81
C MET A 53 54.60 -2.66 -4.45
N MET A 54 55.00 -1.51 -5.03
CA MET A 54 54.06 -0.59 -5.68
C MET A 54 53.32 -1.25 -6.86
N ILE A 55 54.03 -2.04 -7.68
CA ILE A 55 53.43 -2.77 -8.79
C ILE A 55 52.44 -3.83 -8.28
N ALA A 56 52.81 -4.56 -7.22
CA ALA A 56 51.93 -5.55 -6.62
C ALA A 56 50.65 -4.92 -6.04
N GLU A 57 50.76 -3.76 -5.39
CA GLU A 57 49.62 -2.99 -4.88
C GLU A 57 48.66 -2.58 -6.00
N GLU A 58 49.16 -2.00 -7.09
CA GLU A 58 48.34 -1.59 -8.23
C GLU A 58 47.72 -2.78 -8.99
N ASP A 59 48.45 -3.89 -9.16
CA ASP A 59 47.87 -5.10 -9.76
C ASP A 59 46.80 -5.72 -8.84
N SER A 60 46.99 -5.66 -7.51
CA SER A 60 45.96 -6.09 -6.55
C SER A 60 44.72 -5.20 -6.63
N LEU A 61 44.87 -3.89 -6.79
CA LEU A 61 43.75 -2.96 -6.97
C LEU A 61 43.00 -3.28 -8.26
N ARG A 62 43.73 -3.49 -9.38
CA ARG A 62 43.14 -3.89 -10.66
C ARG A 62 42.34 -5.19 -10.52
N LYS A 63 42.89 -6.22 -9.89
CA LYS A 63 42.19 -7.50 -9.67
C LYS A 63 40.93 -7.34 -8.82
N ARG A 64 41.00 -6.55 -7.74
CA ARG A 64 39.83 -6.25 -6.89
C ARG A 64 38.73 -5.53 -7.67
N LEU A 65 39.09 -4.55 -8.50
CA LEU A 65 38.12 -3.86 -9.35
C LEU A 65 37.48 -4.81 -10.37
N MET A 66 38.22 -5.76 -10.96
CA MET A 66 37.65 -6.71 -11.94
C MET A 66 36.60 -7.59 -11.26
N SER A 67 36.97 -8.14 -10.10
CA SER A 67 36.06 -8.98 -9.31
C SER A 67 34.83 -8.20 -8.81
N SER A 68 34.99 -6.93 -8.42
CA SER A 68 33.91 -6.03 -8.03
C SER A 68 32.94 -5.82 -9.20
N ILE A 69 33.45 -5.44 -10.37
CA ILE A 69 32.66 -5.23 -11.58
C ILE A 69 31.90 -6.50 -11.97
N GLU A 70 32.57 -7.66 -12.03
CA GLU A 70 31.92 -8.92 -12.40
C GLU A 70 30.81 -9.33 -11.44
N SER A 71 31.04 -9.18 -10.13
CA SER A 71 30.03 -9.50 -9.11
C SER A 71 28.84 -8.54 -9.21
N CYS A 72 29.12 -7.23 -9.34
CA CYS A 72 28.08 -6.22 -9.46
C CYS A 72 27.25 -6.38 -10.75
N ARG A 73 27.87 -6.79 -11.87
CA ARG A 73 27.16 -7.10 -13.13
C ARG A 73 26.17 -8.24 -12.95
N LYS A 74 26.60 -9.33 -12.30
CA LYS A 74 25.73 -10.50 -12.04
C LYS A 74 24.54 -10.12 -11.16
N GLU A 75 24.79 -9.36 -10.09
CA GLU A 75 23.73 -8.88 -9.21
C GLU A 75 22.75 -7.95 -9.95
N LEU A 76 23.27 -7.08 -10.83
CA LEU A 76 22.46 -6.16 -11.60
C LEU A 76 21.58 -6.89 -12.61
N ASP A 77 22.09 -7.93 -13.27
CA ASP A 77 21.35 -8.77 -14.21
C ASP A 77 20.18 -9.50 -13.52
N VAL A 78 20.42 -10.04 -12.33
CA VAL A 78 19.37 -10.64 -11.49
C VAL A 78 18.31 -9.59 -11.15
N LEU A 79 18.72 -8.41 -10.67
CA LEU A 79 17.79 -7.33 -10.32
C LEU A 79 16.99 -6.82 -11.53
N CYS A 80 17.61 -6.69 -12.70
CA CYS A 80 16.91 -6.30 -13.92
C CYS A 80 15.86 -7.34 -14.30
N THR A 81 16.18 -8.64 -14.19
CA THR A 81 15.25 -9.72 -14.47
C THR A 81 14.07 -9.71 -13.48
N GLU A 82 14.33 -9.59 -12.18
CA GLU A 82 13.29 -9.50 -11.15
C GLU A 82 12.39 -8.27 -11.32
N LEU A 83 12.96 -7.12 -11.69
CA LEU A 83 12.21 -5.87 -11.90
C LEU A 83 11.54 -5.79 -13.28
N GLN A 84 11.78 -6.78 -14.15
CA GLN A 84 11.33 -6.83 -15.54
C GLN A 84 11.81 -5.62 -16.35
N LEU A 85 13.07 -5.21 -16.14
CA LEU A 85 13.71 -4.10 -16.81
C LEU A 85 14.71 -4.59 -17.85
N SER A 86 15.01 -3.73 -18.82
CA SER A 86 16.06 -4.03 -19.81
C SER A 86 17.41 -4.24 -19.12
N PRO A 87 18.25 -5.15 -19.66
CA PRO A 87 19.62 -5.31 -19.20
C PRO A 87 20.39 -3.98 -19.23
N PHE A 88 21.40 -3.87 -18.37
CA PHE A 88 22.26 -2.71 -18.35
C PHE A 88 23.21 -2.73 -19.54
N GLU A 89 23.18 -1.66 -20.34
CA GLU A 89 24.12 -1.44 -21.44
C GLU A 89 25.31 -0.63 -20.95
N GLU A 90 26.51 -1.11 -21.25
CA GLU A 90 27.75 -0.44 -20.92
C GLU A 90 28.20 0.44 -22.07
N ASP A 91 28.47 1.70 -21.76
CA ASP A 91 29.03 2.64 -22.74
C ASP A 91 30.50 2.31 -23.05
N GLU A 92 30.84 2.32 -24.33
CA GLU A 92 32.20 2.04 -24.76
C GLU A 92 33.15 3.16 -24.31
N GLY A 93 34.38 2.79 -23.92
CA GLY A 93 35.42 3.75 -23.57
C GLY A 93 35.46 4.21 -22.11
N ARG A 94 34.64 3.65 -21.22
CA ARG A 94 34.71 3.91 -19.77
C ARG A 94 35.97 3.30 -19.15
N THR A 95 36.60 4.06 -18.25
CA THR A 95 37.68 3.49 -17.42
C THR A 95 37.11 2.53 -16.38
N MET A 96 37.96 1.62 -15.89
CA MET A 96 37.56 0.61 -14.92
C MET A 96 36.91 1.18 -13.64
N LEU A 97 37.46 2.28 -13.12
CA LEU A 97 36.91 2.96 -11.94
C LEU A 97 35.56 3.61 -12.20
N GLN A 98 35.37 4.20 -13.39
CA GLN A 98 34.08 4.78 -13.78
C GLN A 98 33.03 3.69 -13.95
N LEU A 99 33.38 2.60 -14.63
CA LEU A 99 32.48 1.48 -14.83
C LEU A 99 32.03 0.85 -13.51
N GLU A 100 32.96 0.60 -12.58
CA GLU A 100 32.62 0.08 -11.26
C GLU A 100 31.67 1.00 -10.49
N LYS A 101 31.96 2.31 -10.49
CA LYS A 101 31.11 3.31 -9.84
C LYS A 101 29.70 3.32 -10.45
N ASP A 102 29.59 3.32 -11.77
CA ASP A 102 28.31 3.41 -12.47
C ASP A 102 27.45 2.17 -12.20
N ILE A 103 28.03 0.97 -12.26
CA ILE A 103 27.30 -0.28 -11.96
C ILE A 103 26.82 -0.27 -10.50
N ARG A 104 27.66 0.14 -9.54
CA ARG A 104 27.27 0.24 -8.13
C ARG A 104 26.16 1.26 -7.90
N SER A 105 26.25 2.46 -8.47
CA SER A 105 25.19 3.45 -8.36
C SER A 105 23.89 2.96 -8.98
N ARG A 106 23.95 2.21 -10.09
CA ARG A 106 22.76 1.60 -10.69
C ARG A 106 22.16 0.51 -9.81
N LEU A 107 22.98 -0.35 -9.20
CA LEU A 107 22.55 -1.36 -8.24
C LEU A 107 21.79 -0.72 -7.07
N GLU A 108 22.33 0.33 -6.47
CA GLU A 108 21.68 1.05 -5.37
C GLU A 108 20.27 1.56 -5.75
N VAL A 109 20.13 2.12 -6.96
CA VAL A 109 18.84 2.57 -7.49
C VAL A 109 17.88 1.39 -7.67
N MET A 110 18.35 0.28 -8.25
CA MET A 110 17.52 -0.90 -8.50
C MET A 110 17.07 -1.60 -7.22
N MET A 111 17.97 -1.75 -6.24
CA MET A 111 17.63 -2.29 -4.92
C MET A 111 16.58 -1.42 -4.23
N LYS A 112 16.69 -0.09 -4.35
CA LYS A 112 15.68 0.83 -3.81
C LYS A 112 14.33 0.65 -4.51
N GLN A 113 14.31 0.51 -5.84
CA GLN A 113 13.07 0.25 -6.58
C GLN A 113 12.42 -1.08 -6.18
N LYS A 114 13.19 -2.17 -6.10
CA LYS A 114 12.72 -3.49 -5.63
C LYS A 114 12.11 -3.38 -4.23
N SER A 115 12.82 -2.77 -3.30
CA SER A 115 12.36 -2.57 -1.92
C SER A 115 11.05 -1.76 -1.88
N GLN A 116 10.95 -0.70 -2.68
CA GLN A 116 9.74 0.12 -2.76
C GLN A 116 8.54 -0.66 -3.33
N ARG A 117 8.72 -1.44 -4.41
CA ARG A 117 7.64 -2.26 -5.00
C ARG A 117 7.14 -3.33 -4.04
N VAL A 118 8.04 -4.02 -3.35
CA VAL A 118 7.68 -5.04 -2.35
C VAL A 118 6.97 -4.41 -1.15
N LYS A 119 7.40 -3.22 -0.71
CA LYS A 119 6.72 -2.50 0.37
C LYS A 119 5.32 -2.03 -0.04
N ASP A 120 5.16 -1.54 -1.27
CA ASP A 120 3.87 -1.13 -1.80
C ASP A 120 2.91 -2.33 -1.87
N LEU A 121 3.36 -3.45 -2.44
CA LEU A 121 2.60 -4.70 -2.47
C LEU A 121 2.09 -5.14 -1.09
N LYS A 122 2.97 -5.11 -0.06
CA LYS A 122 2.57 -5.46 1.31
C LYS A 122 1.51 -4.51 1.88
N THR A 123 1.59 -3.24 1.50
CA THR A 123 0.63 -2.22 1.95
C THR A 123 -0.72 -2.46 1.29
N LEU A 124 -0.73 -2.66 -0.04
CA LEU A 124 -1.95 -2.96 -0.81
C LEU A 124 -2.60 -4.25 -0.33
N TYR A 125 -1.81 -5.31 -0.12
CA TYR A 125 -2.33 -6.58 0.37
C TYR A 125 -2.98 -6.46 1.77
N LYS A 126 -2.42 -5.64 2.65
CA LYS A 126 -3.03 -5.39 3.96
C LYS A 126 -4.38 -4.69 3.82
N GLN A 127 -4.44 -3.65 2.98
CA GLN A 127 -5.68 -2.91 2.71
C GLN A 127 -6.74 -3.80 2.05
N ASP A 128 -6.32 -4.64 1.10
CA ASP A 128 -7.19 -5.61 0.44
C ASP A 128 -7.84 -6.56 1.45
N ARG A 129 -7.06 -7.12 2.38
CA ARG A 129 -7.57 -8.00 3.43
C ARG A 129 -8.60 -7.32 4.31
N GLU A 130 -8.31 -6.10 4.77
CA GLU A 130 -9.24 -5.31 5.59
C GLU A 130 -10.56 -5.03 4.84
N LEU A 131 -10.49 -4.66 3.57
CA LEU A 131 -11.68 -4.43 2.75
C LEU A 131 -12.46 -5.71 2.46
N CYS A 132 -11.77 -6.81 2.16
CA CYS A 132 -12.37 -8.10 1.90
C CYS A 132 -13.08 -8.67 3.13
N ASP A 133 -12.54 -8.47 4.33
CA ASP A 133 -13.17 -8.90 5.58
C ASP A 133 -14.52 -8.17 5.77
N ILE A 134 -14.55 -6.85 5.54
CA ILE A 134 -15.79 -6.03 5.63
C ILE A 134 -16.80 -6.42 4.54
N MET A 135 -16.33 -6.57 3.31
CA MET A 135 -17.18 -6.80 2.12
C MET A 135 -17.53 -8.28 1.91
N CYS A 136 -16.96 -9.17 2.72
CA CYS A 136 -17.00 -10.63 2.56
C CYS A 136 -16.65 -11.07 1.12
N SER A 137 -15.61 -10.46 0.55
CA SER A 137 -15.14 -10.74 -0.81
C SER A 137 -13.83 -11.53 -0.80
N VAL A 138 -13.45 -12.08 -1.96
CA VAL A 138 -12.18 -12.79 -2.11
C VAL A 138 -11.08 -11.77 -2.43
N PRO A 139 -9.93 -11.84 -1.74
CA PRO A 139 -8.77 -10.98 -2.03
C PRO A 139 -8.25 -11.11 -3.44
N PHE A 140 -7.57 -10.06 -3.89
CA PHE A 140 -6.91 -10.02 -5.18
C PHE A 140 -5.81 -11.09 -5.27
N CYS A 141 -5.76 -11.80 -6.40
CA CYS A 141 -4.76 -12.85 -6.61
C CYS A 141 -3.45 -12.24 -7.12
N ILE A 142 -2.46 -12.16 -6.24
CA ILE A 142 -1.10 -11.75 -6.58
C ILE A 142 -0.08 -12.59 -5.80
N ASP A 143 1.03 -12.90 -6.46
CA ASP A 143 2.14 -13.61 -5.81
C ASP A 143 2.88 -12.66 -4.87
N MET A 144 2.93 -13.02 -3.59
CA MET A 144 3.56 -12.23 -2.53
C MET A 144 5.06 -12.49 -2.39
N ASP A 145 5.57 -13.57 -3.00
CA ASP A 145 6.96 -13.98 -2.91
C ASP A 145 7.82 -13.42 -4.06
N SER A 146 7.18 -12.89 -5.12
CA SER A 146 7.86 -12.25 -6.25
C SER A 146 7.77 -10.72 -6.22
N VAL A 147 8.67 -10.07 -6.97
CA VAL A 147 8.65 -8.62 -7.15
C VAL A 147 7.60 -8.27 -8.21
N PRO A 148 6.57 -7.47 -7.87
CA PRO A 148 5.52 -7.15 -8.84
C PRO A 148 6.04 -6.18 -9.90
N SER A 149 5.48 -6.28 -11.10
CA SER A 149 5.64 -5.28 -12.15
C SER A 149 4.90 -4.00 -11.80
N LEU A 150 5.22 -2.90 -12.47
CA LEU A 150 4.49 -1.63 -12.29
C LEU A 150 3.02 -1.78 -12.72
N GLU A 151 2.77 -2.47 -13.83
CA GLU A 151 1.40 -2.71 -14.32
C GLU A 151 0.58 -3.55 -13.34
N GLN A 152 1.20 -4.54 -12.68
CA GLN A 152 0.54 -5.34 -11.64
C GLN A 152 0.18 -4.49 -10.43
N LEU A 153 1.10 -3.62 -9.98
CA LEU A 153 0.82 -2.68 -8.89
C LEU A 153 -0.30 -1.70 -9.26
N ASP A 154 -0.24 -1.09 -10.45
CA ASP A 154 -1.25 -0.14 -10.92
C ASP A 154 -2.64 -0.80 -11.04
N SER A 155 -2.69 -2.04 -11.52
CA SER A 155 -3.93 -2.83 -11.58
C SER A 155 -4.48 -3.10 -10.18
N TYR A 156 -3.60 -3.41 -9.21
CA TYR A 156 -4.01 -3.65 -7.82
C TYR A 156 -4.50 -2.36 -7.15
N HIS A 157 -3.81 -1.23 -7.35
CA HIS A 157 -4.27 0.10 -6.92
C HIS A 157 -5.64 0.43 -7.49
N SER A 158 -5.87 0.20 -8.78
CA SER A 158 -7.18 0.44 -9.42
C SER A 158 -8.27 -0.45 -8.82
N TYR A 159 -7.98 -1.73 -8.63
CA TYR A 159 -8.90 -2.68 -8.01
C TYR A 159 -9.31 -2.22 -6.60
N LEU A 160 -8.35 -1.84 -5.74
CA LEU A 160 -8.64 -1.38 -4.38
C LEU A 160 -9.42 -0.07 -4.36
N ASN A 161 -9.13 0.84 -5.30
CA ASN A 161 -9.91 2.07 -5.45
C ASN A 161 -11.38 1.77 -5.79
N ASP A 162 -11.62 0.83 -6.70
CA ASP A 162 -12.99 0.45 -7.08
C ASP A 162 -13.69 -0.34 -5.97
N LEU A 163 -12.98 -1.21 -5.26
CA LEU A 163 -13.50 -1.91 -4.09
C LEU A 163 -13.85 -0.95 -2.95
N THR A 164 -13.04 0.09 -2.73
CA THR A 164 -13.31 1.14 -1.73
C THR A 164 -14.56 1.94 -2.09
N LYS A 165 -14.71 2.35 -3.35
CA LYS A 165 -15.93 3.03 -3.82
C LYS A 165 -17.17 2.15 -3.64
N GLU A 166 -17.06 0.86 -3.93
CA GLU A 166 -18.17 -0.07 -3.75
C GLU A 166 -18.50 -0.29 -2.27
N LYS A 167 -17.50 -0.33 -1.38
CA LYS A 167 -17.71 -0.33 0.08
C LYS A 167 -18.47 0.92 0.52
N ASP A 168 -18.04 2.10 0.08
CA ASP A 168 -18.69 3.35 0.44
C ASP A 168 -20.13 3.41 -0.09
N ARG A 169 -20.37 2.91 -1.31
CA ARG A 169 -21.72 2.79 -1.88
C ARG A 169 -22.61 1.87 -1.05
N ARG A 170 -22.14 0.67 -0.69
CA ARG A 170 -22.90 -0.30 0.12
C ARG A 170 -23.15 0.19 1.54
N HIS A 171 -22.16 0.85 2.14
CA HIS A 171 -22.32 1.44 3.46
C HIS A 171 -23.39 2.54 3.43
N GLY A 172 -23.35 3.44 2.44
CA GLY A 172 -24.40 4.45 2.26
C GLY A 172 -25.79 3.86 2.05
N GLU A 173 -25.88 2.78 1.28
CA GLU A 173 -27.12 2.00 1.08
C GLU A 173 -27.61 1.37 2.39
N PHE A 174 -26.73 0.74 3.16
CA PHE A 174 -27.03 0.15 4.45
C PHE A 174 -27.56 1.20 5.44
N VAL A 175 -26.85 2.32 5.63
CA VAL A 175 -27.26 3.39 6.55
C VAL A 175 -28.61 3.99 6.13
N GLY A 176 -28.82 4.17 4.83
CA GLY A 176 -30.08 4.67 4.27
C GLY A 176 -31.26 3.72 4.52
N ILE A 177 -31.06 2.41 4.35
CA ILE A 177 -32.11 1.40 4.57
C ILE A 177 -32.33 1.17 6.07
N LYS A 178 -31.27 1.08 6.89
CA LYS A 178 -31.35 0.96 8.36
C LYS A 178 -32.27 2.03 8.95
N ARG A 179 -32.11 3.29 8.52
CA ARG A 179 -32.97 4.39 8.96
C ARG A 179 -34.45 4.16 8.61
N GLN A 180 -34.74 3.65 7.40
CA GLN A 180 -36.12 3.37 6.97
C GLN A 180 -36.71 2.20 7.75
N ILE A 181 -35.93 1.14 8.00
CA ILE A 181 -36.34 -0.01 8.82
C ILE A 181 -36.71 0.44 10.23
N ILE A 182 -35.89 1.28 10.87
CA ILE A 182 -36.16 1.80 12.22
C ILE A 182 -37.51 2.52 12.25
N VAL A 183 -37.75 3.44 11.31
CA VAL A 183 -39.02 4.18 11.22
C VAL A 183 -40.21 3.23 11.00
N CYS A 184 -40.09 2.26 10.11
CA CYS A 184 -41.16 1.30 9.86
C CYS A 184 -41.44 0.42 11.10
N MET A 185 -40.40 0.00 11.82
CA MET A 185 -40.54 -0.76 13.06
C MET A 185 -41.21 0.06 14.17
N GLU A 186 -40.85 1.34 14.31
CA GLU A 186 -41.49 2.27 15.25
C GLU A 186 -42.98 2.47 14.92
N GLU A 187 -43.34 2.70 13.66
CA GLU A 187 -44.74 2.87 13.24
C GLU A 187 -45.59 1.60 13.39
N LEU A 188 -44.95 0.42 13.32
CA LEU A 188 -45.59 -0.88 13.52
C LEU A 188 -45.61 -1.32 14.99
N ASP A 189 -45.04 -0.54 15.90
CA ASP A 189 -44.79 -0.91 17.30
C ASP A 189 -44.09 -2.28 17.44
N GLN A 190 -43.17 -2.59 16.52
CA GLN A 190 -42.42 -3.84 16.47
C GLN A 190 -40.99 -3.68 17.00
N LEU A 191 -40.57 -4.59 17.86
CA LEU A 191 -39.17 -4.74 18.27
C LEU A 191 -38.44 -5.76 17.37
N PRO A 192 -37.11 -5.64 17.19
CA PRO A 192 -36.33 -6.59 16.40
C PRO A 192 -36.35 -7.99 17.04
N ASP A 193 -36.85 -8.99 16.29
CA ASP A 193 -37.05 -10.35 16.80
C ASP A 193 -35.97 -11.32 16.31
N THR A 194 -35.54 -11.18 15.05
CA THR A 194 -34.48 -12.03 14.50
C THR A 194 -33.09 -11.54 14.89
N SER A 195 -32.10 -12.44 14.83
CA SER A 195 -30.70 -12.05 15.05
C SER A 195 -30.23 -11.02 14.03
N PHE A 196 -30.69 -11.12 12.78
CA PHE A 196 -30.37 -10.17 11.72
C PHE A 196 -30.99 -8.80 11.97
N GLU A 197 -32.26 -8.72 12.37
CA GLU A 197 -32.89 -7.44 12.74
C GLU A 197 -32.16 -6.77 13.90
N ARG A 198 -31.74 -7.54 14.92
CA ARG A 198 -30.95 -7.00 16.03
C ARG A 198 -29.60 -6.45 15.55
N ASP A 199 -28.91 -7.18 14.68
CA ASP A 199 -27.64 -6.75 14.10
C ASP A 199 -27.81 -5.44 13.30
N VAL A 200 -28.88 -5.33 12.50
CA VAL A 200 -29.17 -4.13 11.71
C VAL A 200 -29.54 -2.94 12.59
N VAL A 201 -30.44 -3.13 13.57
CA VAL A 201 -31.06 -2.02 14.31
C VAL A 201 -30.25 -1.62 15.54
N CYS A 202 -29.70 -2.57 16.27
CA CYS A 202 -29.12 -2.34 17.60
C CYS A 202 -27.60 -2.21 17.58
N GLU A 203 -26.90 -2.84 16.65
CA GLU A 203 -25.43 -2.82 16.60
C GLU A 203 -24.87 -1.59 15.86
N ASP A 204 -23.57 -1.37 16.01
CA ASP A 204 -22.81 -0.29 15.37
C ASP A 204 -22.80 -0.45 13.84
N GLU A 205 -22.93 0.67 13.12
CA GLU A 205 -22.96 0.68 11.65
C GLU A 205 -21.66 0.15 11.03
N GLU A 206 -20.52 0.29 11.72
CA GLU A 206 -19.21 -0.20 11.28
C GLU A 206 -19.01 -1.70 11.54
N ALA A 207 -19.85 -2.32 12.38
CA ALA A 207 -19.79 -3.76 12.67
C ALA A 207 -20.51 -4.61 11.61
N PHE A 208 -21.40 -4.00 10.83
CA PHE A 208 -22.21 -4.71 9.85
C PHE A 208 -21.39 -5.19 8.64
N CYS A 209 -21.47 -6.48 8.35
CA CYS A 209 -20.79 -7.07 7.19
C CYS A 209 -21.49 -6.67 5.89
N LEU A 210 -20.80 -5.96 5.00
CA LEU A 210 -21.31 -5.39 3.74
C LEU A 210 -21.30 -6.41 2.58
N SER A 211 -21.62 -7.67 2.88
CA SER A 211 -21.73 -8.74 1.88
C SER A 211 -22.92 -8.51 0.95
N SER A 212 -22.86 -9.04 -0.27
CA SER A 212 -23.98 -8.93 -1.23
C SER A 212 -25.26 -9.58 -0.68
N ASP A 213 -25.11 -10.66 0.07
CA ASP A 213 -26.23 -11.39 0.66
C ASP A 213 -26.86 -10.58 1.79
N ASN A 214 -26.06 -9.93 2.64
CA ASN A 214 -26.54 -9.09 3.73
C ASN A 214 -27.26 -7.84 3.23
N ILE A 215 -26.74 -7.18 2.17
CA ILE A 215 -27.44 -6.05 1.53
C ILE A 215 -28.77 -6.50 0.93
N THR A 216 -28.80 -7.68 0.30
CA THR A 216 -30.04 -8.24 -0.25
C THR A 216 -31.06 -8.57 0.85
N ALA A 217 -30.59 -9.17 1.96
CA ALA A 217 -31.42 -9.47 3.12
C ALA A 217 -31.99 -8.19 3.78
N LEU A 218 -31.20 -7.11 3.79
CA LEU A 218 -31.62 -5.81 4.30
C LEU A 218 -32.75 -5.19 3.46
N GLN A 219 -32.61 -5.22 2.12
CA GLN A 219 -33.66 -4.77 1.20
C GLN A 219 -34.94 -5.60 1.36
N LEU A 220 -34.80 -6.92 1.52
CA LEU A 220 -35.93 -7.81 1.75
C LEU A 220 -36.67 -7.49 3.07
N LEU A 221 -35.91 -7.25 4.15
CA LEU A 221 -36.48 -6.87 5.44
C LEU A 221 -37.27 -5.56 5.35
N LEU A 222 -36.72 -4.54 4.67
CA LEU A 222 -37.45 -3.28 4.46
C LEU A 222 -38.76 -3.52 3.70
N GLY A 223 -38.72 -4.27 2.59
CA GLY A 223 -39.92 -4.58 1.81
C GLY A 223 -41.00 -5.31 2.63
N GLN A 224 -40.61 -6.26 3.48
CA GLN A 224 -41.53 -6.97 4.37
C GLN A 224 -42.21 -6.05 5.40
N LEU A 225 -41.48 -5.06 5.93
CA LEU A 225 -42.04 -4.08 6.87
C LEU A 225 -42.99 -3.10 6.16
N GLU A 226 -42.62 -2.63 4.97
CA GLU A 226 -43.48 -1.77 4.15
C GLU A 226 -44.77 -2.48 3.75
N ASP A 227 -44.70 -3.74 3.31
CA ASP A 227 -45.87 -4.55 2.97
C ASP A 227 -46.82 -4.66 4.17
N ARG A 228 -46.30 -4.95 5.36
CA ARG A 228 -47.11 -5.01 6.59
C ARG A 228 -47.73 -3.66 6.96
N LYS A 229 -47.02 -2.55 6.77
CA LYS A 229 -47.57 -1.20 6.99
C LYS A 229 -48.74 -0.95 6.06
N THR A 230 -48.62 -1.32 4.78
CA THR A 230 -49.72 -1.16 3.82
C THR A 230 -50.92 -2.05 4.15
N GLU A 231 -50.71 -3.29 4.58
CA GLU A 231 -51.77 -4.19 5.00
C GLU A 231 -52.52 -3.64 6.22
N ASN A 232 -51.80 -3.16 7.23
CA ASN A 232 -52.39 -2.52 8.41
C ASN A 232 -53.22 -1.27 8.05
N GLU A 233 -52.75 -0.44 7.12
CA GLU A 233 -53.48 0.77 6.70
C GLU A 233 -54.73 0.43 5.88
N LEU A 234 -54.69 -0.62 5.04
CA LEU A 234 -55.85 -1.13 4.32
C LEU A 234 -56.91 -1.65 5.30
N VAL A 235 -56.51 -2.42 6.30
CA VAL A 235 -57.41 -2.93 7.35
C VAL A 235 -58.00 -1.77 8.15
N CYS A 236 -57.17 -0.82 8.61
CA CYS A 236 -57.63 0.37 9.32
C CYS A 236 -58.63 1.19 8.49
N SER A 237 -58.33 1.40 7.21
CA SER A 237 -59.23 2.12 6.29
C SER A 237 -60.57 1.41 6.12
N SER A 238 -60.58 0.08 6.05
CA SER A 238 -61.82 -0.69 5.99
C SER A 238 -62.67 -0.52 7.26
N TYR A 239 -62.04 -0.49 8.44
CA TYR A 239 -62.73 -0.24 9.71
C TYR A 239 -63.23 1.21 9.80
N ARG A 240 -62.44 2.20 9.39
CA ARG A 240 -62.87 3.61 9.35
C ARG A 240 -64.08 3.79 8.42
N ALA A 241 -64.07 3.18 7.25
CA ALA A 241 -65.21 3.19 6.33
C ALA A 241 -66.46 2.52 6.96
N LYS A 242 -66.28 1.40 7.66
CA LYS A 242 -67.39 0.73 8.34
C LYS A 242 -67.98 1.57 9.48
N ILE A 243 -67.12 2.21 10.27
CA ILE A 243 -67.54 3.13 11.33
C ILE A 243 -68.33 4.29 10.74
N GLN A 244 -67.87 4.87 9.63
CA GLN A 244 -68.58 5.94 8.96
C GLN A 244 -69.96 5.51 8.45
N GLU A 245 -70.07 4.34 7.82
CA GLU A 245 -71.36 3.78 7.38
C GLU A 245 -72.34 3.63 8.57
N LEU A 246 -71.85 3.09 9.70
CA LEU A 246 -72.66 2.91 10.91
C LEU A 246 -73.08 4.25 11.52
N TRP A 247 -72.19 5.24 11.50
CA TRP A 247 -72.43 6.59 12.00
C TRP A 247 -73.51 7.31 11.17
N GLU A 248 -73.39 7.30 9.84
CA GLU A 248 -74.37 7.87 8.91
C GLU A 248 -75.75 7.20 9.08
N ARG A 249 -75.77 5.88 9.29
CA ARG A 249 -77.02 5.15 9.57
C ARG A 249 -77.66 5.62 10.87
N ALA A 250 -76.90 5.78 11.95
CA ALA A 250 -77.41 6.24 13.24
C ALA A 250 -77.99 7.68 13.17
N LEU A 251 -77.33 8.57 12.43
CA LEU A 251 -77.82 9.93 12.19
C LEU A 251 -79.14 9.96 11.40
N ASN A 252 -79.28 9.09 10.39
CA ASN A 252 -80.53 9.00 9.62
C ASN A 252 -81.71 8.47 10.46
N TYR A 253 -81.47 7.67 11.50
CA TYR A 253 -82.52 7.26 12.44
C TYR A 253 -82.94 8.37 13.41
N THR A 254 -82.06 9.32 13.73
CA THR A 254 -82.42 10.51 14.55
C THR A 254 -83.22 11.57 13.78
N PHE A 255 -83.35 11.43 12.45
CA PHE A 255 -84.07 12.36 11.57
C PHE A 255 -85.43 11.82 11.08
N TRP A 256 -86.04 10.85 11.79
CA TRP A 256 -87.48 10.56 11.68
C TRP A 256 -88.27 11.33 12.76
N PRO A 257 -89.17 12.25 12.40
CA PRO A 257 -90.03 12.92 13.36
C PRO A 257 -91.20 12.00 13.78
N GLN A 258 -91.40 11.89 15.10
CA GLN A 258 -92.54 11.27 15.82
C GLN A 258 -92.48 9.73 15.90
N VAL A 259 -92.45 9.07 17.07
CA VAL A 259 -93.27 9.24 18.28
C VAL A 259 -92.54 8.66 19.51
N PHE A 260 -92.69 9.32 20.68
CA PHE A 260 -92.40 8.93 22.08
C PHE A 260 -91.19 9.57 22.80
N PRO A 261 -91.39 10.13 24.03
CA PRO A 261 -90.35 10.78 24.80
C PRO A 261 -89.72 9.79 25.80
N VAL A 262 -88.41 9.57 25.72
CA VAL A 262 -87.66 9.03 26.86
C VAL A 262 -86.35 9.80 26.98
N TYR A 263 -86.20 10.44 28.14
CA TYR A 263 -85.00 11.11 28.60
C TYR A 263 -83.79 10.18 28.51
N ILE A 264 -82.73 10.60 27.82
CA ILE A 264 -81.37 10.14 28.10
C ILE A 264 -80.51 11.38 28.35
N VAL A 265 -80.00 11.42 29.57
CA VAL A 265 -79.20 12.47 30.19
C VAL A 265 -77.83 12.53 29.54
N CYS A 266 -77.36 13.74 29.22
CA CYS A 266 -76.00 14.04 28.82
C CYS A 266 -74.98 13.52 29.85
N VAL A 267 -73.98 12.77 29.39
CA VAL A 267 -72.70 12.63 30.10
C VAL A 267 -71.63 13.26 29.20
N PRO A 268 -70.96 14.34 29.62
CA PRO A 268 -69.86 14.92 28.87
C PRO A 268 -68.61 14.05 29.09
N PHE A 269 -68.09 13.43 28.04
CA PHE A 269 -66.72 12.91 28.09
C PHE A 269 -65.75 14.07 27.86
N LEU A 270 -64.89 14.23 28.87
CA LEU A 270 -63.95 15.32 29.07
C LEU A 270 -62.96 15.48 27.91
N HIS A 271 -62.73 16.74 27.54
CA HIS A 271 -61.45 17.19 27.00
C HIS A 271 -60.34 16.87 28.01
N GLY A 272 -59.29 16.22 27.55
CA GLY A 272 -58.03 16.07 28.27
C GLY A 272 -56.88 16.30 27.31
N ASP A 273 -56.55 17.56 27.07
CA ASP A 273 -55.20 17.95 26.63
C ASP A 273 -54.32 18.17 27.87
N VAL A 274 -53.00 17.96 27.68
CA VAL A 274 -51.83 18.49 28.41
C VAL A 274 -51.10 17.56 29.43
N ASN A 275 -50.00 16.96 28.90
CA ASN A 275 -48.62 16.82 29.41
C ASN A 275 -48.20 16.05 30.69
N THR A 276 -46.95 15.57 30.62
CA THR A 276 -45.99 14.97 31.60
C THR A 276 -46.16 13.46 31.83
N TYR A 277 -45.16 12.60 31.60
CA TYR A 277 -43.70 12.67 31.76
C TYR A 277 -42.93 12.09 30.57
#